data_AF-A0A222E9J5-F1
#
_entry.id   AF-A0A222E9J5-F1
#
_cell.length_a   1.000
_cell.length_b   1.000
_cell.length_c   1.000
_cell.angle_alpha   90.00
_cell.angle_beta   90.00
_cell.angle_gamma   90.00
#
_symmetry.space_group_name_H-M   'P 1'
#
loop_
_entity.id
_entity.type
_entity.pdbx_description
1 polymer ?
#
loop_
_entity_poly.entity_id
_entity_poly.type
_entity_poly.pdbx_seq_one_letter_code
_entity_poly.pdbx_strand_id
1 'polypeptide(L)'
;MRRNGWHVLEEEGRYVLARQWPPRFDVAATSGFPPVRAARLARQIRQDLWRKFQHLRGFSPVVEIAATECGVIVRAGGRLSGRTPAETESRIRDLLDDPALRARWMVCAGEDA
;
A
#
# COMPACT_ATOMS: atom_id res chain seq x y z
N MET A 1 -1.34 2.77 16.38
CA MET A 1 -0.26 2.04 17.13
C MET A 1 1.03 2.00 16.30
N ARG A 2 2.23 2.03 16.91
CA ARG A 2 3.49 1.73 16.20
C ARG A 2 3.85 0.23 16.34
N ARG A 3 4.15 -0.44 15.23
CA ARG A 3 4.62 -1.85 15.18
C ARG A 3 5.86 -1.93 14.30
N ASN A 4 7.00 -2.36 14.84
CA ASN A 4 8.27 -2.53 14.11
C ASN A 4 8.70 -1.29 13.30
N GLY A 5 8.50 -0.08 13.86
CA GLY A 5 8.83 1.18 13.19
C GLY A 5 7.80 1.66 12.16
N TRP A 6 6.64 1.02 12.05
CA TRP A 6 5.52 1.43 11.20
C TRP A 6 4.35 1.93 12.05
N HIS A 7 3.65 2.93 11.55
CA HIS A 7 2.41 3.44 12.12
C HIS A 7 1.24 2.71 11.48
N VAL A 8 0.33 2.24 12.33
CA VAL A 8 -0.94 1.63 11.95
C VAL A 8 -2.07 2.49 12.49
N LEU A 9 -2.99 2.87 11.61
CA LEU A 9 -4.31 3.38 11.94
C LEU A 9 -5.33 2.35 11.42
N GLU A 10 -6.21 1.91 12.28
CA GLU A 10 -7.31 1.02 11.95
C GLU A 10 -8.58 1.67 12.50
N GLU A 11 -9.47 2.01 11.59
CA GLU A 11 -10.77 2.64 11.82
C GLU A 11 -11.83 1.81 11.10
N GLU A 12 -13.10 2.07 11.38
CA GLU A 12 -14.21 1.34 10.75
C GLU A 12 -14.12 1.46 9.22
N GLY A 13 -13.88 0.32 8.56
CA GLY A 13 -13.72 0.25 7.11
C GLY A 13 -12.44 0.88 6.55
N ARG A 14 -11.46 1.29 7.37
CA ARG A 14 -10.22 1.93 6.88
C ARG A 14 -8.99 1.42 7.62
N TYR A 15 -7.96 1.06 6.86
CA TYR A 15 -6.67 0.63 7.37
C TYR A 15 -5.53 1.42 6.72
N VAL A 16 -4.69 2.07 7.52
CA VAL A 16 -3.51 2.80 7.04
C VAL A 16 -2.24 2.24 7.67
N LEU A 17 -1.26 1.93 6.82
CA LEU A 17 0.07 1.49 7.19
C LEU A 17 1.11 2.44 6.60
N ALA A 18 1.76 3.21 7.47
CA ALA A 18 2.69 4.27 7.07
C ALA A 18 4.04 4.15 7.77
N ARG A 19 5.14 4.48 7.09
CA ARG A 19 6.46 4.53 7.75
C ARG A 19 6.66 5.81 8.57
N GLN A 20 6.07 6.92 8.14
CA GLN A 20 6.07 8.21 8.85
C GLN A 20 4.65 8.65 9.14
N TRP A 21 4.47 9.42 10.21
CA TRP A 21 3.18 9.95 10.63
C TRP A 21 3.25 11.48 10.78
N PRO A 22 2.25 12.25 10.33
CA PRO A 22 1.02 11.82 9.64
C PRO A 22 1.30 11.23 8.24
N PRO A 23 0.42 10.33 7.75
CA PRO A 23 0.59 9.69 6.46
C PRO A 23 0.49 10.75 5.37
N ARG A 24 1.41 10.71 4.41
CA ARG A 24 1.46 11.67 3.29
C ARG A 24 1.74 10.93 1.99
N PHE A 25 0.98 11.26 0.96
CA PHE A 25 1.12 10.73 -0.39
C PHE A 25 1.55 11.88 -1.32
N ASP A 26 2.85 11.99 -1.58
CA ASP A 26 3.36 12.88 -2.64
C ASP A 26 3.19 12.24 -4.03
N VAL A 27 3.12 10.91 -4.05
CA VAL A 27 2.75 10.09 -5.20
C VAL A 27 1.93 8.90 -4.71
N ALA A 28 0.91 8.52 -5.47
CA ALA A 28 0.10 7.35 -5.16
C ALA A 28 -0.61 6.82 -6.40
N ALA A 29 -0.86 5.52 -6.43
CA ALA A 29 -1.81 4.90 -7.34
C ALA A 29 -2.84 4.10 -6.53
N THR A 30 -3.97 3.81 -7.17
CA THR A 30 -5.10 3.11 -6.57
C THR A 30 -5.48 1.90 -7.41
N SER A 31 -5.82 0.78 -6.76
CA SER A 31 -6.35 -0.42 -7.43
C SER A 31 -7.35 -1.13 -6.53
N GLY A 32 -8.34 -1.79 -7.14
CA GLY A 32 -9.39 -2.53 -6.45
C GLY A 32 -8.99 -3.99 -6.21
N PHE A 33 -9.42 -4.54 -5.08
CA PHE A 33 -9.21 -5.93 -4.70
C PHE A 33 -10.51 -6.53 -4.16
N PRO A 34 -10.72 -7.85 -4.29
CA PRO A 34 -11.83 -8.53 -3.63
C PRO A 34 -11.75 -8.40 -2.10
N PRO A 35 -12.81 -8.79 -1.36
CA PRO A 35 -12.78 -8.79 0.10
C PRO A 35 -11.60 -9.63 0.62
N VAL A 36 -10.74 -8.99 1.43
CA VAL A 36 -9.55 -9.61 2.01
C VAL A 36 -9.18 -8.92 3.31
N ARG A 37 -8.31 -9.57 4.10
CA ARG A 37 -7.79 -8.99 5.33
C ARG A 37 -6.86 -7.80 5.03
N ALA A 38 -7.37 -6.58 5.19
CA ALA A 38 -6.65 -5.33 4.90
C ALA A 38 -5.24 -5.28 5.53
N ALA A 39 -5.10 -5.65 6.80
CA ALA A 39 -3.81 -5.69 7.47
C ALA A 39 -2.80 -6.66 6.82
N ARG A 40 -3.26 -7.80 6.28
CA ARG A 40 -2.38 -8.75 5.56
C ARG A 40 -2.00 -8.19 4.19
N LEU A 41 -2.97 -7.68 3.43
CA LEU A 41 -2.75 -7.07 2.11
C LEU A 41 -1.79 -5.89 2.19
N ALA A 42 -2.04 -4.94 3.10
CA ALA A 42 -1.21 -3.75 3.27
C ALA A 42 0.25 -4.09 3.57
N ARG A 43 0.51 -5.14 4.36
CA ARG A 43 1.88 -5.58 4.67
C ARG A 43 2.61 -6.10 3.45
N GLN A 44 1.94 -6.87 2.59
CA GLN A 44 2.51 -7.42 1.36
C GLN A 44 2.80 -6.29 0.37
N ILE A 45 1.80 -5.46 0.08
CA ILE A 45 1.95 -4.30 -0.83
C ILE A 45 3.09 -3.40 -0.36
N ARG A 46 3.15 -3.09 0.93
CA ARG A 46 4.25 -2.32 1.53
C ARG A 46 5.62 -2.96 1.31
N GLN A 47 5.74 -4.29 1.42
CA GLN A 47 7.03 -4.98 1.21
C GLN A 47 7.51 -4.80 -0.22
N ASP A 48 6.65 -5.03 -1.20
CA ASP A 48 7.02 -4.92 -2.62
C ASP A 48 7.19 -3.47 -3.05
N LEU A 49 6.34 -2.57 -2.54
CA LEU A 49 6.48 -1.13 -2.74
C LEU A 49 7.83 -0.63 -2.22
N TRP A 50 8.24 -1.06 -1.02
CA TRP A 50 9.57 -0.73 -0.51
C TRP A 50 10.67 -1.33 -1.39
N ARG A 51 10.59 -2.61 -1.78
CA ARG A 51 11.59 -3.24 -2.65
C ARG A 51 11.74 -2.52 -4.00
N LYS A 52 10.65 -2.06 -4.60
CA LYS A 52 10.63 -1.37 -5.90
C LYS A 52 11.17 0.06 -5.83
N PHE A 53 10.93 0.76 -4.71
CA PHE A 53 11.23 2.19 -4.59
C PHE A 53 12.29 2.55 -3.53
N GLN A 54 12.95 1.58 -2.89
CA GLN A 54 14.00 1.83 -1.88
C GLN A 54 15.18 2.69 -2.37
N HIS A 55 15.47 2.67 -3.68
CA HIS A 55 16.52 3.49 -4.29
C HIS A 55 16.07 4.93 -4.59
N LEU A 56 14.78 5.21 -4.46
CA LEU A 56 14.23 6.54 -4.69
C LEU A 56 14.49 7.40 -3.43
N ARG A 57 15.28 8.46 -3.60
CA ARG A 57 15.76 9.28 -2.48
C ARG A 57 14.61 9.83 -1.64
N GLY A 58 14.62 9.47 -0.36
CA GLY A 58 13.64 9.96 0.62
C GLY A 58 12.23 9.43 0.42
N PHE A 59 12.07 8.33 -0.31
CA PHE A 59 10.79 7.63 -0.41
C PHE A 59 10.38 7.05 0.95
N SER A 60 9.17 7.40 1.41
CA SER A 60 8.59 6.86 2.63
C SER A 60 7.22 6.23 2.32
N PRO A 61 7.11 4.89 2.30
CA PRO A 61 5.91 4.21 1.85
C PRO A 61 4.72 4.41 2.81
N VAL A 62 3.55 4.53 2.20
CA VAL A 62 2.22 4.58 2.81
C VAL A 62 1.29 3.67 2.01
N VAL A 63 0.53 2.84 2.70
CA VAL A 63 -0.55 2.04 2.12
C VAL A 63 -1.82 2.33 2.90
N GLU A 64 -2.86 2.72 2.19
CA GLU A 64 -4.21 2.92 2.73
C GLU A 64 -5.15 1.95 2.03
N ILE A 65 -6.05 1.36 2.80
CA ILE A 65 -7.06 0.43 2.33
C ILE A 65 -8.39 0.88 2.90
N ALA A 66 -9.37 1.08 2.03
CA ALA A 66 -10.75 1.36 2.39
C ALA A 66 -11.62 0.18 1.97
N ALA A 67 -12.48 -0.30 2.87
CA ALA A 67 -13.52 -1.27 2.57
C ALA A 67 -14.59 -0.63 1.68
N THR A 68 -15.16 -1.45 0.79
CA THR A 68 -16.31 -1.11 -0.04
C THR A 68 -17.34 -2.23 0.05
N GLU A 69 -18.51 -2.03 -0.54
CA GLU A 69 -19.59 -3.04 -0.54
C GLU A 69 -19.14 -4.38 -1.17
N CYS A 70 -18.23 -4.34 -2.14
CA CYS A 70 -17.81 -5.52 -2.91
C CYS A 70 -16.34 -5.93 -2.68
N GLY A 71 -15.64 -5.32 -1.73
CA GLY A 71 -14.24 -5.62 -1.49
C GLY A 71 -13.46 -4.48 -0.84
N VAL A 72 -12.27 -4.19 -1.37
CA VAL A 72 -11.44 -3.11 -0.86
C VAL A 72 -10.80 -2.29 -1.98
N ILE A 73 -10.62 -1.00 -1.72
CA ILE A 73 -9.84 -0.09 -2.55
C ILE A 73 -8.52 0.17 -1.84
N VAL A 74 -7.41 -0.14 -2.54
CA VAL A 74 -6.07 0.13 -2.04
C VAL A 74 -5.53 1.38 -2.69
N ARG A 75 -5.05 2.32 -1.88
CA ARG A 75 -4.18 3.42 -2.29
C ARG A 75 -2.77 3.18 -1.77
N ALA A 76 -1.82 2.94 -2.68
CA ALA A 76 -0.42 2.73 -2.32
C ALA A 76 0.46 3.84 -2.88
N GLY A 77 1.50 4.21 -2.14
CA GLY A 77 2.43 5.24 -2.56
C GLY A 77 3.29 5.70 -1.42
N GLY A 78 3.59 7.00 -1.37
CA GLY A 78 4.36 7.51 -0.25
C GLY A 78 4.81 8.95 -0.38
N ARG A 79 5.53 9.38 0.65
CA ARG A 79 6.25 10.66 0.68
C ARG A 79 7.50 10.56 -0.18
N LEU A 80 7.89 11.67 -0.81
CA LEU A 80 9.16 11.83 -1.49
C LEU A 80 9.92 13.06 -1.00
N SER A 81 11.24 12.97 -0.98
CA SER A 81 12.09 14.13 -0.67
C SER A 81 12.55 14.78 -1.97
N GLY A 82 11.87 15.87 -2.36
CA GLY A 82 12.20 16.64 -3.56
C GLY A 82 11.29 16.32 -4.75
N ARG A 83 11.83 16.41 -5.97
CA ARG A 83 11.06 16.20 -7.21
C ARG A 83 10.65 14.74 -7.35
N THR A 84 9.35 14.51 -7.54
CA THR A 84 8.80 13.20 -7.94
C THR A 84 9.14 12.93 -9.41
N PRO A 85 9.84 11.82 -9.73
CA PRO A 85 9.99 11.40 -11.12
C PRO A 85 8.63 11.13 -11.75
N ALA A 86 8.41 11.59 -12.99
CA ALA A 86 7.11 11.55 -13.66
C ALA A 86 6.53 10.12 -13.75
N GLU A 87 7.40 9.12 -13.91
CA GLU A 87 6.98 7.71 -14.05
C GLU A 87 6.66 7.02 -12.73
N THR A 88 6.88 7.67 -11.58
CA THR A 88 6.73 7.01 -10.26
C THR A 88 5.30 6.51 -10.05
N GLU A 89 4.30 7.31 -10.42
CA GLU A 89 2.91 6.92 -10.29
C GLU A 89 2.57 5.71 -11.17
N SER A 90 2.97 5.73 -12.45
CA SER A 90 2.78 4.61 -13.37
C SER A 90 3.43 3.34 -12.82
N ARG A 91 4.66 3.44 -12.31
CA ARG A 91 5.35 2.31 -11.70
C ARG A 91 4.65 1.78 -10.45
N ILE A 92 3.95 2.61 -9.67
CA ILE A 92 3.14 2.14 -8.55
C ILE A 92 1.90 1.42 -9.06
N ARG A 93 1.22 1.99 -10.07
CA ARG A 93 0.07 1.37 -10.74
C ARG A 93 0.43 0.00 -11.32
N ASP A 94 1.52 -0.10 -12.07
CA ASP A 94 2.01 -1.36 -12.64
C ASP A 94 2.29 -2.41 -11.55
N LEU A 95 2.76 -1.98 -10.37
CA LEU A 95 2.96 -2.89 -9.23
C LEU A 95 1.63 -3.38 -8.66
N LEU A 96 0.64 -2.50 -8.54
CA LEU A 96 -0.69 -2.86 -8.03
C LEU A 96 -1.46 -3.77 -9.01
N ASP A 97 -1.21 -3.62 -10.30
CA ASP A 97 -1.89 -4.35 -11.37
C ASP A 97 -1.11 -5.57 -11.88
N ASP A 98 0.10 -5.81 -11.36
CA ASP A 98 0.91 -7.00 -11.66
C ASP A 98 0.18 -8.28 -11.24
N PRO A 99 -0.19 -9.17 -12.19
CA PRO A 99 -1.00 -10.35 -11.88
C PRO A 99 -0.28 -11.35 -10.98
N ALA A 100 1.05 -11.48 -11.06
CA ALA A 100 1.82 -12.40 -10.23
C ALA A 100 1.90 -11.90 -8.79
N LEU A 101 2.13 -10.58 -8.61
CA LEU A 101 2.10 -9.97 -7.28
C LEU A 101 0.71 -10.08 -6.66
N ARG A 102 -0.35 -9.75 -7.42
CA ARG A 102 -1.73 -9.86 -6.96
C ARG A 102 -2.08 -11.28 -6.53
N ALA A 103 -1.78 -12.29 -7.34
CA ALA A 103 -2.04 -13.69 -6.99
C ALA A 103 -1.35 -14.08 -5.67
N ARG A 104 -0.07 -13.72 -5.52
CA ARG A 104 0.68 -13.99 -4.27
C ARG A 104 0.10 -13.25 -3.07
N TRP A 105 -0.27 -11.97 -3.24
CA TRP A 105 -0.89 -11.19 -2.16
C TRP A 105 -2.22 -11.80 -1.74
N MET A 106 -3.04 -12.26 -2.69
CA MET A 106 -4.31 -12.91 -2.43
C MET A 106 -4.16 -14.19 -1.60
N VAL A 107 -3.17 -15.03 -1.91
CA VAL A 107 -2.85 -16.22 -1.09
C VAL A 107 -2.50 -15.84 0.35
N CYS A 108 -1.74 -14.76 0.54
CA CYS A 108 -1.37 -14.30 1.88
C CYS A 108 -2.48 -13.51 2.59
N ALA A 109 -3.39 -12.88 1.85
CA ALA A 109 -4.39 -11.94 2.37
C ALA A 109 -5.78 -12.55 2.52
N GLY A 110 -5.97 -13.80 2.08
CA GLY A 110 -7.23 -14.52 2.17
C GLY A 110 -7.95 -14.36 3.51
N GLU A 111 -9.28 -14.32 3.42
CA GLU A 111 -10.17 -14.41 4.56
C GLU A 111 -9.92 -15.75 5.26
N ASP A 112 -9.82 -15.75 6.59
CA ASP A 112 -9.88 -17.02 7.31
C ASP A 112 -11.32 -17.51 7.15
N ALA A 113 -11.48 -18.74 6.65
CA ALA A 113 -12.75 -19.41 6.45
C ALA A 113 -13.62 -19.43 7.71
#